data_AF-A0AAE4QXM0-F1
#
_entry.id   AF-A0AAE4QXM0-F1
#
_cell.length_a   1.000
_cell.length_b   1.000
_cell.length_c   1.000
_cell.angle_alpha   90.00
_cell.angle_beta   90.00
_cell.angle_gamma   90.00
#
_symmetry.space_group_name_H-M   'P 1'
#
loop_
_entity.id
_entity.type
_entity.pdbx_description
1 polymer ?
#
loop_
_entity_poly.entity_id
_entity_poly.type
_entity_poly.pdbx_seq_one_letter_code
_entity_poly.pdbx_strand_id
1 'polypeptide(L)'
;MSEDTAERALRDLDDRHFTEVMLRELRRRRTFARVADQVDGALRAARFPIGDPFRPPADPAAAARRAMIASAVHSAVLQVPHACSTEACEILIERGVVPGSTPADALRTFARDGRLIVLRGDRRWVYPRFQLDHFDPRDPDNIVAMINQMLDAGHYPEAATAWWTAPADSLPDRRSPMGLLGQDHATLRELAAMYAAAAEL
;
A
#
# COMPACT_ATOMS: atom_id res chain seq x y z
N MET A 1 0.59 38.19 -23.17
CA MET A 1 0.23 38.22 -21.73
C MET A 1 1.39 37.62 -20.99
N SER A 2 2.08 38.44 -20.19
CA SER A 2 3.44 38.19 -19.70
C SER A 2 3.46 37.08 -18.66
N GLU A 3 4.51 36.26 -18.67
CA GLU A 3 4.82 35.18 -17.71
C GLU A 3 4.59 35.61 -16.24
N ASP A 4 4.93 36.86 -15.94
CA ASP A 4 4.66 37.57 -14.68
C ASP A 4 3.20 37.55 -14.20
N THR A 5 2.24 37.54 -15.13
CA THR A 5 0.80 37.53 -14.80
C THR A 5 0.34 36.12 -14.46
N ALA A 6 0.91 35.11 -15.11
CA ALA A 6 0.60 33.71 -14.85
C ALA A 6 1.19 33.26 -13.51
N GLU A 7 2.42 33.67 -13.19
CA GLU A 7 3.04 33.36 -11.90
C GLU A 7 2.30 34.02 -10.73
N ARG A 8 1.88 35.28 -10.89
CA ARG A 8 1.12 35.99 -9.85
C ARG A 8 -0.24 35.32 -9.60
N ALA A 9 -0.93 34.93 -10.67
CA ALA A 9 -2.20 34.19 -10.58
C ALA A 9 -2.05 32.82 -9.91
N LEU A 10 -0.91 32.14 -10.06
CA LEU A 10 -0.64 30.87 -9.37
C LEU A 10 -0.32 31.06 -7.88
N ARG A 11 0.40 32.14 -7.51
CA ARG A 11 0.72 32.45 -6.12
C ARG A 11 -0.50 32.83 -5.29
N ASP A 12 -1.52 33.41 -5.93
CA ASP A 12 -2.75 33.85 -5.25
C ASP A 12 -3.74 32.69 -4.98
N LEU A 13 -3.47 31.47 -5.48
CA LEU A 13 -4.30 30.29 -5.22
C LEU A 13 -3.97 29.68 -3.85
N ASP A 14 -5.00 29.22 -3.12
CA ASP A 14 -4.77 28.34 -1.97
C ASP A 14 -4.22 26.98 -2.40
N ASP A 15 -3.55 26.27 -1.49
CA ASP A 15 -2.85 25.00 -1.76
C ASP A 15 -3.74 23.95 -2.42
N ARG A 16 -5.05 23.96 -2.11
CA ARG A 16 -6.00 23.01 -2.69
C ARG A 16 -6.31 23.36 -4.13
N HIS A 17 -6.68 24.60 -4.40
CA HIS A 17 -6.97 25.05 -5.75
C HIS A 17 -5.71 25.01 -6.63
N PHE A 18 -4.54 25.36 -6.09
CA PHE A 18 -3.26 25.24 -6.77
C PHE A 18 -2.99 23.79 -7.21
N THR A 19 -3.13 22.84 -6.29
CA THR A 19 -2.94 21.40 -6.57
C THR A 19 -3.89 20.90 -7.66
N GLU A 20 -5.18 21.23 -7.56
CA GLU A 20 -6.19 20.79 -8.52
C GLU A 20 -5.94 21.36 -9.92
N VAL A 21 -5.59 22.65 -10.02
CA VAL A 21 -5.23 23.31 -11.29
C VAL A 21 -3.98 22.67 -11.89
N MET A 22 -2.94 22.47 -11.10
CA MET A 22 -1.66 21.92 -11.55
C MET A 22 -1.82 20.47 -12.06
N LEU A 23 -2.51 19.60 -11.33
CA LEU A 23 -2.78 18.22 -11.75
C LEU A 23 -3.65 18.16 -13.01
N ARG A 24 -4.64 19.04 -13.13
CA ARG A 24 -5.49 19.12 -14.32
C ARG A 24 -4.68 19.51 -15.56
N GLU A 25 -3.80 20.50 -15.45
CA GLU A 25 -2.98 20.95 -16.57
C GLU A 25 -1.89 19.92 -16.95
N LEU A 26 -1.31 19.22 -15.97
CA LEU A 26 -0.37 18.12 -16.24
C LEU A 26 -1.07 16.97 -16.99
N ARG A 27 -2.29 16.58 -16.59
CA ARG A 27 -3.06 15.52 -17.27
C ARG A 27 -3.51 15.89 -18.68
N ARG A 28 -3.71 17.19 -18.96
CA ARG A 28 -4.03 17.67 -20.31
C ARG A 28 -2.88 17.50 -21.30
N ARG A 29 -1.64 17.45 -20.81
CA ARG A 29 -0.44 17.26 -21.63
C ARG A 29 -0.02 15.79 -21.60
N ARG A 30 -0.22 15.05 -22.69
CA ARG A 30 0.02 13.59 -22.76
C ARG A 30 1.42 13.17 -22.27
N THR A 31 2.45 13.98 -22.49
CA THR A 31 3.83 13.73 -22.01
C THR A 31 3.97 13.80 -20.48
N PHE A 32 3.08 14.51 -19.79
CA PHE A 32 3.12 14.71 -18.35
C PHE A 32 2.06 13.90 -17.59
N ALA A 33 1.26 13.07 -18.27
CA ALA A 33 0.22 12.27 -17.61
C ALA A 33 0.79 11.40 -16.48
N ARG A 34 1.92 10.73 -16.73
CA ARG A 34 2.62 9.92 -15.71
C ARG A 34 3.15 10.76 -14.54
N VAL A 35 3.61 11.97 -14.81
CA VAL A 35 4.10 12.91 -13.79
C VAL A 35 2.94 13.46 -12.96
N ALA A 36 1.78 13.70 -13.59
CA ALA A 36 0.59 14.12 -12.88
C ALA A 36 0.16 13.10 -11.84
N ASP A 37 0.21 11.82 -12.18
CA ASP A 37 -0.17 10.76 -11.24
C ASP A 37 0.87 10.58 -10.13
N GLN A 38 2.16 10.82 -10.41
CA GLN A 38 3.22 10.85 -9.39
C GLN A 38 3.02 12.01 -8.40
N VAL A 39 2.71 13.20 -8.90
CA VAL A 39 2.46 14.39 -8.08
C VAL A 39 1.18 14.25 -7.27
N ASP A 40 0.11 13.69 -7.84
CA ASP A 40 -1.15 13.41 -7.12
C ASP A 40 -0.92 12.43 -5.97
N GLY A 41 -0.13 11.37 -6.19
CA GLY A 41 0.27 10.43 -5.15
C GLY A 41 1.05 11.10 -4.01
N ALA A 42 2.07 11.89 -4.35
CA ALA A 42 2.89 12.59 -3.35
C ALA A 42 2.08 13.61 -2.53
N LEU A 43 1.18 14.36 -3.17
CA LEU A 43 0.33 15.35 -2.49
C LEU A 43 -0.72 14.71 -1.59
N ARG A 44 -1.22 13.51 -1.95
CA ARG A 44 -2.09 12.73 -1.06
C ARG A 44 -1.34 12.21 0.15
N ALA A 45 -0.08 11.78 -0.01
CA ALA A 45 0.77 11.37 1.10
C ALA A 45 1.05 12.55 2.07
N ALA A 46 1.22 13.76 1.53
CA ALA A 46 1.46 14.97 2.34
C ALA A 46 0.19 15.53 3.03
N ARG A 47 -1.02 15.19 2.55
CA ARG A 47 -2.30 15.75 3.03
C ARG A 47 -2.86 15.12 4.30
N PHE A 48 -2.27 14.04 4.80
CA PHE A 48 -2.66 13.48 6.08
C PHE A 48 -1.82 14.10 7.20
N PRO A 49 -2.46 14.69 8.23
CA PRO A 49 -1.75 15.36 9.30
C PRO A 49 -0.93 14.35 10.10
N ILE A 50 0.21 14.84 10.59
CA ILE A 50 1.16 14.21 11.52
C ILE A 50 0.40 13.31 12.51
N GLY A 51 0.45 12.00 12.27
CA GLY A 51 0.03 10.99 13.22
C GLY A 51 1.18 10.71 14.18
N ASP A 52 0.92 10.99 15.46
CA ASP A 52 1.73 10.69 16.65
C ASP A 52 3.10 11.42 16.77
N PRO A 53 3.23 12.43 17.66
CA PRO A 53 4.50 13.12 17.91
C PRO A 53 5.59 12.23 18.54
N PHE A 54 5.29 10.98 18.90
CA PHE A 54 6.27 10.00 19.39
C PHE A 54 6.70 8.97 18.34
N ARG A 55 6.09 8.97 17.15
CA ARG A 55 6.55 8.15 16.03
C ARG A 55 7.62 8.94 15.28
N PRO A 56 8.87 8.44 15.17
CA PRO A 56 9.84 9.10 14.30
C PRO A 56 9.23 9.18 12.90
N PRO A 57 9.25 10.37 12.25
CA PRO A 57 8.73 10.49 10.90
C PRO A 57 9.47 9.47 10.03
N ALA A 58 8.71 8.59 9.36
CA ALA A 58 9.27 7.63 8.42
C ALA A 58 10.18 8.39 7.46
N ASP A 59 11.41 7.88 7.24
CA ASP A 59 12.39 8.57 6.41
C ASP A 59 11.75 8.89 5.04
N PRO A 60 11.69 10.17 4.62
CA PRO A 60 11.10 10.54 3.34
C PRO A 60 11.78 9.83 2.15
N ALA A 61 13.05 9.42 2.26
CA ALA A 61 13.70 8.60 1.25
C ALA A 61 13.16 7.16 1.21
N ALA A 62 12.87 6.57 2.38
CA ALA A 62 12.21 5.27 2.50
C ALA A 62 10.81 5.27 1.86
N ALA A 63 10.03 6.29 2.19
CA ALA A 63 8.71 6.53 1.60
C ALA A 63 8.78 6.69 0.07
N ALA A 64 9.72 7.49 -0.42
CA ALA A 64 9.93 7.69 -1.86
C ALA A 64 10.31 6.40 -2.59
N ARG A 65 11.21 5.58 -2.01
CA ARG A 65 11.59 4.28 -2.58
C ARG A 65 10.42 3.31 -2.63
N ARG A 66 9.64 3.19 -1.55
CA ARG A 66 8.43 2.35 -1.50
C ARG A 66 7.42 2.79 -2.56
N ALA A 67 7.22 4.10 -2.72
CA ALA A 67 6.35 4.66 -3.76
C ALA A 67 6.84 4.38 -5.19
N MET A 68 8.15 4.46 -5.46
CA MET A 68 8.72 4.13 -6.77
C MET A 68 8.55 2.64 -7.12
N ILE A 69 8.78 1.73 -6.16
CA ILE A 69 8.54 0.30 -6.33
C ILE A 69 7.05 0.04 -6.59
N ALA A 70 6.15 0.64 -5.80
CA ALA A 70 4.71 0.53 -6.00
C ALA A 70 4.27 0.94 -7.43
N SER A 71 4.79 2.06 -7.95
CA SER A 71 4.45 2.57 -9.29
C SER A 71 4.96 1.67 -10.43
N ALA A 72 6.10 1.01 -10.26
CA ALA A 72 6.66 0.11 -11.27
C ALA A 72 6.00 -1.28 -11.28
N VAL A 73 5.42 -1.71 -10.15
CA VAL A 73 5.04 -3.12 -9.92
C VAL A 73 3.52 -3.34 -9.96
N HIS A 74 2.71 -2.29 -10.06
CA HIS A 74 1.23 -2.38 -10.04
C HIS A 74 0.65 -3.46 -10.98
N SER A 75 1.14 -3.58 -12.22
CA SER A 75 0.65 -4.60 -13.17
C SER A 75 1.08 -6.03 -12.83
N ALA A 76 2.22 -6.22 -12.16
CA ALA A 76 2.72 -7.54 -11.76
C ALA A 76 2.07 -8.00 -10.45
N VAL A 77 1.80 -7.07 -9.52
CA VAL A 77 1.08 -7.35 -8.28
C VAL A 77 -0.30 -7.95 -8.57
N LEU A 78 -1.01 -7.41 -9.57
CA LEU A 78 -2.35 -7.87 -9.93
C LEU A 78 -2.39 -9.27 -10.59
N GLN A 79 -1.25 -9.87 -10.94
CA GLN A 79 -1.18 -11.23 -11.52
C GLN A 79 -1.35 -12.34 -10.48
N VAL A 80 -1.19 -12.01 -9.20
CA VAL A 80 -1.40 -12.96 -8.09
C VAL A 80 -2.91 -13.20 -7.93
N PRO A 81 -3.37 -14.37 -7.45
CA PRO A 81 -4.80 -14.54 -7.19
C PRO A 81 -5.34 -13.52 -6.19
N HIS A 82 -6.46 -12.87 -6.53
CA HIS A 82 -7.14 -11.91 -5.67
C HIS A 82 -8.58 -12.33 -5.38
N ALA A 83 -9.09 -11.93 -4.22
CA ALA A 83 -10.51 -11.96 -3.89
C ALA A 83 -11.08 -10.54 -3.93
N CYS A 84 -12.31 -10.36 -4.39
CA CYS A 84 -13.03 -9.12 -4.19
C CYS A 84 -13.51 -8.96 -2.74
N SER A 85 -14.03 -7.79 -2.38
CA SER A 85 -14.54 -7.54 -1.02
C SER A 85 -15.57 -8.58 -0.56
N THR A 86 -16.49 -9.01 -1.42
CA THR A 86 -17.51 -10.00 -1.07
C THR A 86 -16.88 -11.36 -0.75
N GLU A 87 -16.04 -11.87 -1.65
CA GLU A 87 -15.32 -13.13 -1.47
C GLU A 87 -14.40 -13.08 -0.22
N ALA A 88 -13.73 -11.94 0.01
CA ALA A 88 -12.89 -11.77 1.19
C ALA A 88 -13.71 -11.79 2.50
N CYS A 89 -14.88 -11.15 2.52
CA CYS A 89 -15.81 -11.24 3.65
C CYS A 89 -16.25 -12.68 3.91
N GLU A 90 -16.66 -13.39 2.86
CA GLU A 90 -17.11 -14.79 2.95
C GLU A 90 -16.02 -15.68 3.55
N ILE A 91 -14.79 -15.61 3.04
CA ILE A 91 -13.64 -16.39 3.55
C ILE A 91 -13.41 -16.12 5.05
N LEU A 92 -13.44 -14.85 5.47
CA LEU A 92 -13.18 -14.50 6.87
C LEU A 92 -14.36 -14.88 7.79
N ILE A 93 -15.59 -14.86 7.29
CA ILE A 93 -16.77 -15.33 8.04
C ILE A 93 -16.75 -16.84 8.19
N GLU A 94 -16.48 -17.57 7.10
CA GLU A 94 -16.40 -19.04 7.10
C GLU A 94 -15.30 -19.55 8.03
N ARG A 95 -14.18 -18.83 8.09
CA ARG A 95 -13.09 -19.09 9.05
C ARG A 95 -13.42 -18.65 10.49
N GLY A 96 -14.55 -17.99 10.71
CA GLY A 96 -15.00 -17.51 12.02
C GLY A 96 -14.12 -16.41 12.62
N VAL A 97 -13.33 -15.71 11.79
CA VAL A 97 -12.39 -14.68 12.23
C VAL A 97 -13.01 -13.28 12.24
N VAL A 98 -14.13 -13.09 11.53
CA VAL A 98 -14.93 -11.85 11.50
C VAL A 98 -16.41 -12.18 11.65
N PRO A 99 -17.19 -11.41 12.43
CA PRO A 99 -18.63 -11.62 12.54
C PRO A 99 -19.36 -11.28 11.22
N GLY A 100 -20.41 -12.03 10.90
CA GLY A 100 -21.18 -11.87 9.65
C GLY A 100 -22.03 -10.59 9.57
N SER A 101 -22.17 -9.83 10.65
CA SER A 101 -23.03 -8.63 10.70
C SER A 101 -22.37 -7.37 10.10
N THR A 102 -21.05 -7.23 10.15
CA THR A 102 -20.32 -6.04 9.66
C THR A 102 -18.97 -6.35 8.99
N PRO A 103 -18.87 -7.38 8.12
CA PRO A 103 -17.59 -7.86 7.60
C PRO A 103 -16.86 -6.85 6.70
N ALA A 104 -17.61 -6.04 5.94
CA ALA A 104 -17.02 -5.03 5.04
C ALA A 104 -16.35 -3.88 5.81
N ASP A 105 -16.93 -3.45 6.93
CA ASP A 105 -16.34 -2.41 7.78
C ASP A 105 -15.11 -2.93 8.50
N ALA A 106 -15.14 -4.20 8.94
CA ALA A 106 -13.97 -4.86 9.51
C ALA A 106 -12.81 -4.92 8.50
N LEU A 107 -13.05 -5.34 7.25
CA LEU A 107 -12.03 -5.33 6.19
C LEU A 107 -11.44 -3.94 5.95
N ARG A 108 -12.27 -2.89 5.92
CA ARG A 108 -11.79 -1.50 5.76
C ARG A 108 -10.91 -1.07 6.92
N THR A 109 -11.31 -1.39 8.15
CA THR A 109 -10.51 -1.10 9.34
C THR A 109 -9.18 -1.84 9.30
N PHE A 110 -9.17 -3.14 9.01
CA PHE A 110 -7.93 -3.91 8.91
C PHE A 110 -7.00 -3.40 7.82
N ALA A 111 -7.55 -2.99 6.68
CA ALA A 111 -6.76 -2.41 5.60
C ALA A 111 -6.16 -1.05 6.00
N ARG A 112 -6.97 -0.17 6.58
CA ARG A 112 -6.54 1.15 7.06
C ARG A 112 -5.45 1.03 8.12
N ASP A 113 -5.56 0.05 9.02
CA ASP A 113 -4.62 -0.18 10.10
C ASP A 113 -3.36 -0.97 9.63
N GLY A 114 -3.24 -1.22 8.31
CA GLY A 114 -2.12 -1.91 7.69
C GLY A 114 -2.02 -3.40 8.01
N ARG A 115 -3.09 -4.01 8.55
CA ARG A 115 -3.15 -5.42 8.94
C ARG A 115 -3.52 -6.32 7.75
N LEU A 116 -4.32 -5.80 6.83
CA LEU A 116 -4.62 -6.43 5.54
C LEU A 116 -4.16 -5.52 4.40
N ILE A 117 -3.72 -6.14 3.31
CA ILE A 117 -3.46 -5.48 2.05
C ILE A 117 -4.75 -5.41 1.26
N VAL A 118 -5.11 -4.20 0.82
CA VAL A 118 -6.16 -3.96 -0.18
C VAL A 118 -5.57 -3.18 -1.34
N LEU A 119 -5.92 -3.58 -2.56
CA LEU A 119 -5.44 -2.97 -3.80
C LEU A 119 -6.62 -2.43 -4.60
N ARG A 120 -6.37 -1.35 -5.34
CA ARG A 120 -7.32 -0.85 -6.32
C ARG A 120 -7.17 -1.67 -7.61
N GLY A 121 -8.08 -2.63 -7.84
CA GLY A 121 -8.22 -3.27 -9.15
C GLY A 121 -8.95 -2.34 -10.14
N ASP A 122 -9.25 -2.80 -11.36
CA ASP A 122 -9.85 -1.95 -12.40
C ASP A 122 -11.15 -1.26 -11.95
N ARG A 123 -12.07 -2.01 -11.34
CA ARG A 123 -13.43 -1.51 -10.99
C ARG A 123 -13.84 -1.76 -9.55
N ARG A 124 -13.01 -2.46 -8.78
CA ARG A 124 -13.30 -2.84 -7.39
C ARG A 124 -12.03 -2.89 -6.56
N TRP A 125 -12.22 -2.84 -5.24
CA TRP A 125 -11.17 -3.19 -4.30
C TRP A 125 -10.97 -4.69 -4.30
N VAL A 126 -9.70 -5.10 -4.29
CA VAL A 126 -9.30 -6.51 -4.31
C VAL A 126 -8.26 -6.78 -3.23
N TYR A 127 -8.26 -8.00 -2.71
CA TYR A 127 -7.40 -8.44 -1.62
C TYR A 127 -6.56 -9.60 -2.15
N PRO A 128 -5.22 -9.53 -2.10
CA PRO A 128 -4.37 -10.67 -2.42
C PRO A 128 -4.79 -11.91 -1.62
N ARG A 129 -5.12 -13.01 -2.31
CA ARG A 129 -5.82 -14.15 -1.70
C ARG A 129 -4.98 -14.87 -0.66
N PHE A 130 -3.65 -14.95 -0.87
CA PHE A 130 -2.73 -15.64 0.04
C PHE A 130 -2.86 -15.19 1.50
N GLN A 131 -3.20 -13.93 1.73
CA GLN A 131 -3.27 -13.39 3.09
C GLN A 131 -4.54 -13.85 3.81
N LEU A 132 -5.62 -14.11 3.06
CA LEU A 132 -6.96 -14.37 3.61
C LEU A 132 -7.07 -15.77 4.23
N ASP A 133 -6.23 -16.71 3.82
CA ASP A 133 -6.20 -18.06 4.39
C ASP A 133 -5.46 -18.09 5.74
N HIS A 134 -4.57 -17.12 5.99
CA HIS A 134 -3.68 -17.07 7.16
C HIS A 134 -3.96 -15.91 8.12
N PHE A 135 -4.72 -14.90 7.70
CA PHE A 135 -5.06 -13.75 8.53
C PHE A 135 -6.01 -14.13 9.66
N ASP A 136 -5.70 -13.74 10.89
CA ASP A 136 -6.62 -13.81 12.03
C ASP A 136 -6.46 -12.54 12.87
N PRO A 137 -7.47 -11.65 12.90
CA PRO A 137 -7.36 -10.39 13.61
C PRO A 137 -7.48 -10.53 15.13
N ARG A 138 -7.84 -11.72 15.65
CA ARG A 138 -7.95 -12.01 17.08
C ARG A 138 -6.60 -12.38 17.69
N ASP A 139 -5.68 -12.86 16.85
CA ASP A 139 -4.31 -13.18 17.22
C ASP A 139 -3.43 -11.92 17.10
N PRO A 140 -2.91 -11.37 18.22
CA PRO A 140 -2.03 -10.21 18.18
C PRO A 140 -0.69 -10.51 17.49
N ASP A 141 -0.27 -11.77 17.44
CA ASP A 141 0.99 -12.22 16.85
C ASP A 141 0.82 -12.75 15.42
N ASN A 142 -0.35 -12.52 14.81
CA ASN A 142 -0.66 -13.02 13.47
C ASN A 142 0.39 -12.54 12.45
N ILE A 143 1.07 -13.51 11.84
CA ILE A 143 2.24 -13.28 10.97
C ILE A 143 1.93 -12.34 9.79
N VAL A 144 0.74 -12.47 9.19
CA VAL A 144 0.30 -11.63 8.07
C VAL A 144 0.10 -10.19 8.55
N ALA A 145 -0.64 -9.99 9.64
CA ALA A 145 -0.93 -8.67 10.17
C ALA A 145 0.35 -7.92 10.57
N MET A 146 1.23 -8.59 11.32
CA MET A 146 2.49 -8.02 11.78
C MET A 146 3.41 -7.63 10.61
N ILE A 147 3.60 -8.50 9.62
CA ILE A 147 4.47 -8.19 8.49
C ILE A 147 3.88 -7.07 7.63
N ASN A 148 2.57 -7.08 7.37
CA ASN A 148 1.93 -6.00 6.62
C ASN A 148 2.13 -4.63 7.31
N GLN A 149 2.08 -4.60 8.65
CA GLN A 149 2.36 -3.40 9.42
C GLN A 149 3.84 -2.99 9.35
N MET A 150 4.78 -3.94 9.42
CA MET A 150 6.21 -3.65 9.22
C MET A 150 6.52 -3.09 7.83
N LEU A 151 5.78 -3.53 6.81
CA LEU A 151 5.90 -3.07 5.43
C LEU A 151 5.11 -1.78 5.14
N ASP A 152 4.41 -1.24 6.14
CA ASP A 152 3.55 -0.08 6.03
C ASP A 152 2.46 -0.22 4.94
N ALA A 153 1.85 -1.41 4.88
CA ALA A 153 0.88 -1.78 3.86
C ALA A 153 -0.38 -0.89 3.80
N GLY A 154 -0.69 -0.17 4.89
CA GLY A 154 -1.80 0.80 4.90
C GLY A 154 -1.54 2.00 3.98
N HIS A 155 -0.26 2.37 3.79
CA HIS A 155 0.15 3.47 2.93
C HIS A 155 0.74 2.98 1.59
N TYR A 156 1.42 1.82 1.59
CA TYR A 156 2.09 1.26 0.41
C TYR A 156 1.64 -0.19 0.12
N PRO A 157 0.34 -0.43 -0.15
CA PRO A 157 -0.18 -1.78 -0.31
C PRO A 157 0.42 -2.50 -1.53
N GLU A 158 0.72 -1.79 -2.63
CA GLU A 158 1.38 -2.37 -3.79
C GLU A 158 2.80 -2.83 -3.46
N ALA A 159 3.57 -2.03 -2.71
CA ALA A 159 4.93 -2.39 -2.32
C ALA A 159 4.94 -3.59 -1.35
N ALA A 160 4.01 -3.61 -0.38
CA ALA A 160 3.84 -4.75 0.51
C ALA A 160 3.47 -6.02 -0.26
N THR A 161 2.56 -5.91 -1.23
CA THR A 161 2.21 -7.07 -2.07
C THR A 161 3.39 -7.54 -2.91
N ALA A 162 4.13 -6.60 -3.50
CA ALA A 162 5.34 -6.90 -4.28
C ALA A 162 6.34 -7.68 -3.44
N TRP A 163 6.59 -7.25 -2.20
CA TRP A 163 7.47 -7.96 -1.27
C TRP A 163 6.99 -9.40 -1.01
N TRP A 164 5.70 -9.61 -0.73
CA TRP A 164 5.14 -10.93 -0.47
C TRP A 164 5.26 -11.91 -1.64
N THR A 165 5.18 -11.38 -2.86
CA THR A 165 4.89 -12.18 -4.07
C THR A 165 6.10 -12.29 -4.99
N ALA A 166 7.06 -11.37 -4.89
CA ALA A 166 8.30 -11.43 -5.65
C ALA A 166 9.20 -12.58 -5.15
N PRO A 167 9.90 -13.26 -6.08
CA PRO A 167 11.01 -14.15 -5.75
C PRO A 167 12.03 -13.48 -4.82
N ALA A 168 12.38 -14.14 -3.71
CA ALA A 168 13.42 -13.66 -2.81
C ALA A 168 14.73 -14.41 -3.08
N ASP A 169 15.80 -13.70 -3.40
CA ASP A 169 17.11 -14.30 -3.69
C ASP A 169 17.75 -14.99 -2.47
N SER A 170 17.32 -14.59 -1.27
CA SER A 170 17.73 -15.20 0.00
C SER A 170 17.02 -16.52 0.32
N LEU A 171 15.99 -16.90 -0.43
CA LEU A 171 15.24 -18.14 -0.23
C LEU A 171 15.65 -19.23 -1.22
N PRO A 172 15.64 -20.52 -0.81
CA PRO A 172 15.82 -21.64 -1.73
C PRO A 172 14.84 -21.59 -2.90
N ASP A 173 15.33 -21.97 -4.08
CA ASP A 173 14.58 -21.95 -5.35
C ASP A 173 13.99 -20.59 -5.74
N ARG A 174 14.47 -19.50 -5.12
CA ARG A 174 13.95 -18.13 -5.30
C ARG A 174 12.43 -18.08 -5.11
N ARG A 175 11.89 -18.90 -4.20
CA ARG A 175 10.46 -18.84 -3.88
C ARG A 175 10.11 -17.49 -3.27
N SER A 176 8.85 -17.08 -3.41
CA SER A 176 8.36 -15.85 -2.80
C SER A 176 8.09 -16.02 -1.30
N PRO A 177 8.16 -14.93 -0.51
CA PRO A 177 7.86 -14.99 0.92
C PRO A 177 6.49 -15.60 1.23
N MET A 178 5.45 -15.32 0.42
CA MET A 178 4.11 -15.90 0.66
C MET A 178 4.12 -17.43 0.67
N GLY A 179 5.09 -18.07 0.00
CA GLY A 179 5.23 -19.51 0.03
C GLY A 179 5.54 -20.07 1.43
N LEU A 180 6.12 -19.28 2.33
CA LEU A 180 6.48 -19.70 3.69
C LEU A 180 5.30 -19.63 4.68
N LEU A 181 4.15 -19.13 4.25
CA LEU A 181 2.96 -19.04 5.10
C LEU A 181 2.51 -20.43 5.56
N GLY A 182 2.31 -20.56 6.86
CA GLY A 182 2.00 -21.84 7.52
C GLY A 182 3.16 -22.84 7.61
N GLN A 183 4.37 -22.48 7.13
CA GLN A 183 5.55 -23.35 7.13
C GLN A 183 6.63 -22.82 8.06
N ASP A 184 7.08 -21.58 7.85
CA ASP A 184 8.20 -20.98 8.57
C ASP A 184 7.97 -19.49 8.83
N HIS A 185 7.39 -19.19 9.99
CA HIS A 185 7.12 -17.81 10.41
C HIS A 185 8.37 -17.10 10.94
N ALA A 186 9.42 -17.82 11.33
CA ALA A 186 10.65 -17.20 11.83
C ALA A 186 11.41 -16.55 10.67
N THR A 187 11.63 -17.31 9.60
CA THR A 187 12.26 -16.80 8.38
C THR A 187 11.47 -15.63 7.78
N LEU A 188 10.13 -15.70 7.80
CA LEU A 188 9.27 -14.59 7.35
C LEU A 188 9.51 -13.28 8.13
N ARG A 189 9.64 -13.37 9.46
CA ARG A 189 9.94 -12.20 10.30
C ARG A 189 11.31 -11.61 9.98
N GLU A 190 12.31 -12.46 9.84
CA GLU A 190 13.69 -12.03 9.54
C GLU A 190 13.76 -11.32 8.18
N LEU A 191 13.17 -11.89 7.14
CA LEU A 191 13.13 -11.26 5.81
C LEU A 191 12.40 -9.90 5.84
N ALA A 192 11.29 -9.80 6.56
CA ALA A 192 10.54 -8.56 6.66
C ALA A 192 11.32 -7.49 7.43
N ALA A 193 12.00 -7.88 8.51
CA ALA A 193 12.85 -6.99 9.29
C ALA A 193 14.05 -6.48 8.48
N MET A 194 14.71 -7.36 7.72
CA MET A 194 15.81 -6.97 6.81
C MET A 194 15.35 -5.97 5.76
N TYR A 195 14.19 -6.22 5.14
CA TYR A 195 13.64 -5.31 4.15
C TYR A 195 13.25 -3.95 4.75
N ALA A 196 12.60 -3.95 5.91
CA ALA A 196 12.24 -2.73 6.62
C ALA A 196 13.49 -1.92 6.98
N ALA A 197 14.53 -2.56 7.52
CA ALA A 197 15.80 -1.90 7.86
C ALA A 197 16.51 -1.33 6.62
N ALA A 198 16.56 -2.07 5.51
CA ALA A 198 17.14 -1.59 4.26
C ALA A 198 16.35 -0.43 3.64
N ALA A 199 15.04 -0.37 3.88
CA ALA A 199 14.21 0.72 3.41
C ALA A 199 14.45 2.02 4.17
N GLU A 200 14.92 1.99 5.43
CA GLU A 200 15.24 3.16 6.27
C GLU A 200 16.69 3.68 6.08
N LEU A 201 17.50 3.04 5.23
CA LEU A 201 18.87 3.44 4.88
C LEU A 201 18.92 4.22 3.57
#